data_AF-A0A9P1MW52-F1
#
_entry.id   AF-A0A9P1MW52-F1
#
_cell.length_a   1.000
_cell.length_b   1.000
_cell.length_c   1.000
_cell.angle_alpha   90.00
_cell.angle_beta   90.00
_cell.angle_gamma   90.00
#
_symmetry.space_group_name_H-M   'P 1'
#
loop_
_entity.id
_entity.type
_entity.pdbx_description
1 polymer ?
#
loop_
_entity_poly.entity_id
_entity_poly.type
_entity_poly.pdbx_seq_one_letter_code
_entity_poly.pdbx_strand_id
1 'polypeptide(L)'
;MNRIRGNWDRESCELFEASSDCRLPNFGVVAGGFGINISQTMLSIDRIVAQFRLLTQQNRVRLSILMCTCSSALMFALQPVLTYSSDFNDQIPNCLYPPNHSRQNFADYLNIWMYISIIHLVTNSLIIYYNKYRAMNNLNRFQLEERFRIYENLKTTSAILMLCIFISLCIILYNAIIRVLPKLNLGLTSSQQFLILNLVYAPPYACFYAPVFLVRLMRNTKSERSDSIRTMTKKIDTHDAYVRRMKQMWN
;
A
#
# COMPACT_ATOMS: atom_id res chain seq x y z
N MET A 1 -6.17 43.68 -11.26
CA MET A 1 -4.95 42.96 -10.87
C MET A 1 -3.97 43.96 -10.27
N ASN A 2 -4.06 44.21 -8.96
CA ASN A 2 -3.15 45.11 -8.25
C ASN A 2 -2.02 44.28 -7.62
N ARG A 3 -0.82 44.39 -8.19
CA ARG A 3 0.40 43.78 -7.67
C ARG A 3 0.88 44.63 -6.50
N ILE A 4 0.65 44.15 -5.28
CA ILE A 4 1.17 44.76 -4.06
C ILE A 4 2.70 44.62 -4.10
N ARG A 5 3.42 45.75 -4.20
CA ARG A 5 4.87 45.80 -3.99
C ARG A 5 5.11 45.82 -2.48
N GLY A 6 5.57 44.69 -1.95
CA GLY A 6 6.02 44.56 -0.56
C GLY A 6 7.42 45.17 -0.37
N ASN A 7 7.56 45.92 0.71
CA ASN A 7 8.78 46.51 1.23
C ASN A 7 9.66 45.38 1.82
N TRP A 8 10.89 45.22 1.35
CA TRP A 8 11.80 44.15 1.76
C TRP A 8 12.70 44.59 2.92
N ASP A 9 12.11 44.94 4.06
CA ASP A 9 12.88 45.11 5.29
C ASP A 9 13.03 43.76 6.01
N ARG A 10 14.19 43.59 6.64
CA ARG A 10 14.78 42.33 7.17
C ARG A 10 14.00 41.69 8.34
N GLU A 11 12.74 41.39 8.16
CA GLU A 11 12.05 40.37 8.95
C GLU A 11 12.12 39.06 8.17
N SER A 12 12.44 37.98 8.87
CA SER A 12 12.62 36.63 8.32
C SER A 12 11.64 36.36 7.18
N CYS A 13 12.19 36.12 5.99
CA CYS A 13 11.44 35.85 4.76
C CYS A 13 10.73 34.49 4.89
N GLU A 14 9.67 34.44 5.69
CA GLU A 14 8.80 33.29 5.80
C GLU A 14 8.02 33.22 4.48
N LEU A 15 8.41 32.27 3.62
CA LEU A 15 7.73 31.99 2.37
C LEU A 15 6.36 31.37 2.69
N PHE A 16 5.38 32.22 2.97
CA PHE A 16 3.99 31.81 2.96
C PHE A 16 3.47 31.84 1.54
N GLU A 17 2.86 30.75 1.12
CA GLU A 17 2.23 30.63 -0.19
C GLU A 17 0.72 30.82 -0.03
N ALA A 18 0.11 31.46 -1.03
CA ALA A 18 -1.35 31.52 -1.09
C ALA A 18 -1.87 30.09 -1.28
N SER A 19 -2.83 29.67 -0.46
CA SER A 19 -3.38 28.31 -0.52
C SER A 19 -3.99 27.98 -1.89
N SER A 20 -4.40 29.00 -2.68
CA SER A 20 -4.85 28.86 -4.06
C SER A 20 -3.78 28.27 -4.99
N ASP A 21 -2.53 28.67 -4.82
CA ASP A 21 -1.40 28.24 -5.67
C ASP A 21 -1.01 26.79 -5.36
N CYS A 22 -1.28 26.37 -4.12
CA CYS A 22 -1.03 25.03 -3.61
C CYS A 22 -2.11 23.99 -3.96
N ARG A 23 -3.10 24.36 -4.76
CA ARG A 23 -4.23 23.46 -5.04
C ARG A 23 -3.83 22.20 -5.82
N LEU A 24 -2.94 22.32 -6.80
CA LEU A 24 -2.49 21.18 -7.61
C LEU A 24 -1.54 20.24 -6.83
N PRO A 25 -0.54 20.74 -6.08
CA PRO A 25 0.26 19.87 -5.22
C PRO A 25 -0.57 19.17 -4.13
N ASN A 26 -1.49 19.89 -3.46
CA ASN A 26 -2.40 19.27 -2.50
C ASN A 26 -3.27 18.19 -3.15
N PHE A 27 -3.72 18.41 -4.39
CA PHE A 27 -4.40 17.38 -5.17
C PHE A 27 -3.50 16.13 -5.31
N GLY A 28 -2.25 16.29 -5.75
CA GLY A 28 -1.31 15.18 -5.85
C GLY A 28 -1.16 14.41 -4.54
N VAL A 29 -1.11 15.15 -3.42
CA VAL A 29 -0.93 14.58 -2.08
C VAL A 29 -2.11 13.70 -1.67
N VAL A 30 -3.33 14.22 -1.77
CA VAL A 30 -4.57 13.52 -1.40
C VAL A 30 -4.84 12.35 -2.35
N ALA A 31 -4.68 12.56 -3.65
CA ALA A 31 -4.90 11.52 -4.66
C ALA A 31 -3.91 10.36 -4.49
N GLY A 32 -2.63 10.66 -4.24
CA GLY A 32 -1.61 9.65 -3.99
C GLY A 32 -1.89 8.83 -2.74
N GLY A 33 -2.25 9.48 -1.63
CA GLY A 33 -2.63 8.78 -0.40
C GLY A 33 -3.86 7.88 -0.60
N PHE A 34 -4.87 8.38 -1.31
CA PHE A 34 -6.09 7.63 -1.62
C PHE A 34 -5.80 6.41 -2.50
N GLY A 35 -5.07 6.60 -3.59
CA GLY A 35 -4.72 5.55 -4.54
C GLY A 35 -3.95 4.39 -3.89
N ILE A 36 -3.03 4.69 -2.96
CA ILE A 36 -2.29 3.68 -2.22
C ILE A 36 -3.22 2.82 -1.36
N ASN A 37 -4.10 3.45 -0.56
CA ASN A 37 -4.99 2.71 0.32
C ASN A 37 -6.01 1.87 -0.47
N ILE A 38 -6.58 2.43 -1.53
CA ILE A 38 -7.44 1.68 -2.44
C ILE A 38 -6.71 0.46 -3.02
N SER A 39 -5.46 0.64 -3.45
CA SER A 39 -4.67 -0.46 -4.01
C SER A 39 -4.49 -1.57 -2.97
N GLN A 40 -4.28 -1.23 -1.70
CA GLN A 40 -4.25 -2.21 -0.60
C GLN A 40 -5.59 -2.93 -0.42
N THR A 41 -6.71 -2.21 -0.50
CA THR A 41 -8.06 -2.78 -0.45
C THR A 41 -8.26 -3.77 -1.59
N MET A 42 -7.90 -3.40 -2.81
CA MET A 42 -8.03 -4.24 -3.99
C MET A 42 -7.20 -5.52 -3.89
N LEU A 43 -5.94 -5.41 -3.43
CA LEU A 43 -5.09 -6.58 -3.18
C LEU A 43 -5.69 -7.50 -2.12
N SER A 44 -6.22 -6.94 -1.03
CA SER A 44 -6.85 -7.71 0.04
C SER A 44 -8.10 -8.45 -0.44
N ILE A 45 -8.97 -7.78 -1.21
CA ILE A 45 -10.17 -8.37 -1.81
C ILE A 45 -9.78 -9.48 -2.78
N ASP A 46 -8.80 -9.26 -3.66
CA ASP A 46 -8.34 -10.28 -4.60
C ASP A 46 -7.81 -11.52 -3.87
N ARG A 47 -7.14 -11.36 -2.72
CA ARG A 47 -6.72 -12.49 -1.87
C ARG A 47 -7.89 -13.23 -1.24
N ILE A 48 -8.92 -12.53 -0.75
CA ILE A 48 -10.14 -13.16 -0.23
C ILE A 48 -10.83 -13.97 -1.33
N VAL A 49 -11.02 -13.37 -2.51
CA VAL A 49 -11.66 -14.04 -3.66
C VAL A 49 -10.85 -15.26 -4.10
N ALA A 50 -9.52 -15.15 -4.17
CA ALA A 50 -8.63 -16.26 -4.50
C ALA A 50 -8.69 -17.39 -3.45
N GLN A 51 -8.89 -17.04 -2.19
CA GLN A 51 -8.93 -18.01 -1.10
C GLN A 51 -10.20 -18.84 -1.10
N PHE A 52 -11.36 -18.20 -1.27
CA PHE A 52 -12.67 -18.85 -1.20
C PHE A 52 -13.15 -19.38 -2.56
N ARG A 53 -12.34 -19.26 -3.61
CA ARG A 53 -12.69 -19.66 -4.98
C ARG A 53 -14.02 -19.07 -5.45
N LEU A 54 -14.34 -17.85 -5.02
CA LEU A 54 -15.64 -17.24 -5.30
C LEU A 54 -15.85 -16.97 -6.81
N LEU A 55 -14.77 -16.87 -7.58
CA LEU A 55 -14.81 -16.53 -9.00
C LEU A 55 -13.85 -17.38 -9.83
N THR A 56 -14.25 -17.66 -11.06
CA THR A 56 -13.39 -18.22 -12.11
C THR A 56 -12.29 -17.23 -12.52
N GLN A 57 -11.19 -17.72 -13.09
CA GLN A 57 -10.04 -16.89 -13.47
C GLN A 57 -10.41 -15.73 -14.41
N GLN A 58 -11.31 -15.98 -15.38
CA GLN A 58 -11.78 -14.93 -16.29
C GLN A 58 -12.61 -13.86 -15.56
N ASN A 59 -13.47 -14.28 -14.62
CA ASN A 59 -14.27 -13.35 -13.82
C ASN A 59 -13.41 -12.56 -12.82
N ARG A 60 -12.29 -13.11 -12.34
CA ARG A 60 -11.32 -12.38 -11.50
C ARG A 60 -10.67 -11.22 -12.24
N VAL A 61 -10.28 -11.41 -13.50
CA VAL A 61 -9.71 -10.32 -14.32
C VAL A 61 -10.76 -9.22 -14.53
N ARG A 62 -12.00 -9.59 -14.85
CA ARG A 62 -13.12 -8.63 -14.98
C ARG A 62 -13.38 -7.86 -13.68
N LEU A 63 -13.42 -8.56 -12.53
CA LEU A 63 -13.57 -7.92 -11.22
C LEU A 63 -12.43 -6.94 -10.96
N SER A 64 -11.18 -7.33 -11.23
CA SER A 64 -10.02 -6.45 -11.04
C SER A 64 -10.11 -5.18 -11.88
N ILE A 65 -10.48 -5.30 -13.16
CA ILE A 65 -10.70 -4.16 -14.06
C ILE A 65 -11.81 -3.26 -13.52
N LEU A 66 -12.95 -3.85 -13.13
CA LEU A 66 -14.08 -3.10 -12.56
C LEU A 66 -13.66 -2.34 -11.31
N MET A 67 -12.98 -3.00 -10.37
CA MET A 67 -12.48 -2.39 -9.14
C MET A 67 -11.50 -1.25 -9.43
N CYS A 68 -10.57 -1.42 -10.39
CA CYS A 68 -9.68 -0.35 -10.83
C CYS A 68 -10.48 0.84 -11.37
N THR A 69 -11.45 0.62 -12.25
CA THR A 69 -12.26 1.71 -12.83
C THR A 69 -13.11 2.43 -11.78
N CYS A 70 -13.80 1.70 -10.90
CA CYS A 70 -14.61 2.27 -9.83
C CYS A 70 -13.75 3.06 -8.85
N SER A 71 -12.56 2.54 -8.53
CA SER A 71 -11.68 3.21 -7.59
C SER A 71 -11.07 4.51 -8.12
N SER A 72 -10.66 4.52 -9.40
CA SER A 72 -10.22 5.74 -10.08
C SER A 72 -11.35 6.76 -10.13
N ALA A 73 -12.57 6.35 -10.48
CA ALA A 73 -13.73 7.24 -10.50
C ALA A 73 -14.03 7.83 -9.11
N LEU A 74 -13.95 7.00 -8.06
CA LEU A 74 -14.15 7.44 -6.68
C LEU A 74 -13.07 8.43 -6.23
N MET A 75 -11.81 8.22 -6.64
CA MET A 75 -10.72 9.16 -6.37
C MET A 75 -11.01 10.53 -6.98
N PHE A 76 -11.41 10.58 -8.26
CA PHE A 76 -11.77 11.84 -8.93
C PHE A 76 -13.01 12.50 -8.33
N ALA A 77 -13.96 11.71 -7.80
CA ALA A 77 -15.20 12.23 -7.22
C ALA A 77 -15.03 12.76 -5.77
N LEU A 78 -14.24 12.08 -4.93
CA LEU A 78 -14.04 12.50 -3.53
C LEU A 78 -13.06 13.66 -3.39
N GLN A 79 -12.17 13.83 -4.37
CA GLN A 79 -11.13 14.85 -4.28
C GLN A 79 -11.68 16.29 -4.20
N PRO A 80 -12.64 16.72 -5.05
CA PRO A 80 -13.22 18.06 -4.93
C PRO A 80 -13.96 18.24 -3.59
N VAL A 81 -14.55 17.19 -3.03
CA VAL A 81 -15.23 17.30 -1.72
C VAL A 81 -14.23 17.62 -0.60
N LEU A 82 -13.08 16.96 -0.63
CA LEU A 82 -12.03 17.15 0.38
C LEU A 82 -11.22 18.43 0.19
N THR A 83 -11.07 18.91 -1.05
CA THR A 83 -10.20 20.05 -1.37
C THR A 83 -10.95 21.34 -1.65
N TYR A 84 -12.12 21.29 -2.27
CA TYR A 84 -12.80 22.44 -2.88
C TYR A 84 -13.88 23.08 -2.01
N SER A 85 -14.18 22.51 -0.84
CA SER A 85 -15.22 23.04 0.06
C SER A 85 -14.78 24.28 0.85
N SER A 86 -13.54 24.73 0.71
CA SER A 86 -12.98 25.85 1.47
C SER A 86 -12.45 26.96 0.56
N ASP A 87 -12.79 28.20 0.86
CA ASP A 87 -12.20 29.39 0.24
C ASP A 87 -10.68 29.36 0.46
N PHE A 88 -9.91 29.23 -0.63
CA PHE A 88 -8.45 29.17 -0.62
C PHE A 88 -7.81 30.56 -0.46
N ASN A 89 -8.28 31.32 0.53
CA ASN A 89 -7.80 32.66 0.81
C ASN A 89 -6.78 32.71 1.96
N ASP A 90 -6.51 31.56 2.58
CA ASP A 90 -5.53 31.44 3.66
C ASP A 90 -4.09 31.41 3.13
N GLN A 91 -3.16 31.93 3.93
CA GLN A 91 -1.73 31.75 3.75
C GLN A 91 -1.26 30.48 4.47
N ILE A 92 -0.53 29.62 3.76
CA ILE A 92 0.00 28.37 4.31
C ILE A 92 1.53 28.33 4.16
N PRO A 93 2.25 27.68 5.08
CA PRO A 93 3.71 27.65 5.05
C PRO A 93 4.26 26.81 3.90
N ASN A 94 3.46 25.87 3.36
CA ASN A 94 3.79 25.10 2.16
C ASN A 94 2.55 24.33 1.65
N CYS A 95 2.62 23.85 0.41
CA CYS A 95 1.56 23.09 -0.22
C CYS A 95 1.35 21.65 0.26
N LEU A 96 2.11 21.16 1.25
CA LEU A 96 1.86 19.86 1.89
C LEU A 96 0.97 20.00 3.13
N TYR A 97 0.85 21.22 3.68
CA TYR A 97 -0.08 21.48 4.76
C TYR A 97 -1.51 21.65 4.23
N PRO A 98 -2.50 21.00 4.88
CA PRO A 98 -3.88 21.32 4.60
C PRO A 98 -4.17 22.78 5.02
N PRO A 99 -5.03 23.50 4.29
CA PRO A 99 -5.56 24.80 4.70
C PRO A 99 -6.14 24.74 6.13
N ASN A 100 -6.15 25.88 6.84
CA ASN A 100 -6.58 25.90 8.25
C ASN A 100 -8.01 25.39 8.41
N HIS A 101 -8.92 25.82 7.53
CA HIS A 101 -10.33 25.41 7.55
C HIS A 101 -10.54 23.91 7.30
N SER A 102 -9.72 23.28 6.45
CA SER A 102 -9.84 21.85 6.11
C SER A 102 -8.93 20.93 6.93
N ARG A 103 -8.17 21.49 7.89
CA ARG A 103 -7.22 20.73 8.72
C ARG A 103 -7.88 19.58 9.48
N GLN A 104 -9.06 19.80 10.05
CA GLN A 104 -9.78 18.75 10.78
C GLN A 104 -10.24 17.64 9.83
N ASN A 105 -10.85 18.00 8.70
CA ASN A 105 -11.28 17.04 7.67
C ASN A 105 -10.10 16.21 7.15
N PHE A 106 -8.94 16.83 6.95
CA PHE A 106 -7.72 16.13 6.53
C PHE A 106 -7.18 15.20 7.62
N ALA A 107 -7.23 15.63 8.89
CA ALA A 107 -6.82 14.79 10.02
C ALA A 107 -7.75 13.57 10.19
N ASP A 108 -9.05 13.76 10.01
CA ASP A 108 -10.06 12.69 10.05
C ASP A 108 -9.91 11.75 8.86
N TYR A 109 -9.65 12.29 7.66
CA TYR A 109 -9.27 11.50 6.49
C TYR A 109 -8.05 10.60 6.80
N LEU A 110 -6.95 11.16 7.32
CA LEU A 110 -5.75 10.37 7.65
C LEU A 110 -6.02 9.32 8.74
N ASN A 111 -6.89 9.60 9.71
CA ASN A 111 -7.31 8.64 10.72
C ASN A 111 -8.08 7.47 10.10
N ILE A 112 -9.08 7.76 9.26
CA ILE A 112 -9.90 6.74 8.59
C ILE A 112 -8.99 5.81 7.78
N TRP A 113 -8.04 6.36 7.03
CA TRP A 113 -7.10 5.54 6.26
C TRP A 113 -6.16 4.72 7.12
N MET A 114 -5.68 5.26 8.23
CA MET A 114 -4.90 4.50 9.18
C MET A 114 -5.69 3.29 9.70
N TYR A 115 -6.97 3.46 10.07
CA TYR A 115 -7.83 2.35 10.50
C TYR A 115 -8.06 1.32 9.39
N ILE A 116 -8.34 1.77 8.16
CA ILE A 116 -8.49 0.88 6.99
C ILE A 116 -7.20 0.08 6.76
N SER A 117 -6.04 0.72 6.85
CA SER A 117 -4.73 0.05 6.70
C SER A 117 -4.50 -1.02 7.77
N ILE A 118 -4.88 -0.76 9.02
CA ILE A 118 -4.84 -1.75 10.12
C ILE A 118 -5.78 -2.93 9.81
N ILE A 119 -6.99 -2.67 9.32
CA ILE A 119 -7.94 -3.73 8.92
C ILE A 119 -7.32 -4.62 7.83
N HIS A 120 -6.61 -4.04 6.86
CA HIS A 120 -5.90 -4.84 5.85
C HIS A 120 -4.80 -5.71 6.43
N LEU A 121 -4.01 -5.20 7.39
CA LEU A 121 -3.00 -6.01 8.08
C LEU A 121 -3.62 -7.21 8.79
N VAL A 122 -4.70 -6.98 9.54
CA VAL A 122 -5.43 -8.04 10.25
C VAL A 122 -5.98 -9.05 9.26
N THR A 123 -6.65 -8.59 8.20
CA THR A 123 -7.27 -9.45 7.19
C THR A 123 -6.25 -10.32 6.48
N ASN A 124 -5.14 -9.76 6.01
CA ASN A 124 -4.09 -10.52 5.32
C ASN A 124 -3.38 -11.51 6.29
N SER A 125 -3.21 -11.12 7.55
CA SER A 125 -2.66 -12.02 8.57
C SER A 125 -3.58 -13.21 8.85
N LEU A 126 -4.89 -12.98 8.93
CA LEU A 126 -5.90 -14.05 9.09
C LEU A 126 -5.92 -14.99 7.88
N ILE A 127 -5.79 -14.46 6.65
CA ILE A 127 -5.70 -15.29 5.43
C ILE A 127 -4.46 -16.20 5.47
N ILE A 128 -3.30 -15.67 5.90
CA ILE A 128 -2.08 -16.47 6.03
C ILE A 128 -2.25 -17.54 7.11
N TYR A 129 -2.79 -17.16 8.28
CA TYR A 129 -3.05 -18.09 9.37
C TYR A 129 -3.97 -19.23 8.92
N TYR A 130 -5.08 -18.91 8.26
CA TYR A 130 -6.01 -19.88 7.72
C TYR A 130 -5.37 -20.80 6.67
N ASN A 131 -4.54 -20.25 5.78
CA ASN A 131 -3.80 -21.04 4.78
C ASN A 131 -2.79 -22.00 5.42
N LYS A 132 -2.07 -21.57 6.47
CA LYS A 132 -1.18 -22.45 7.24
C LYS A 132 -1.94 -23.56 7.95
N TYR A 133 -3.06 -23.21 8.60
CA TYR A 133 -3.92 -24.17 9.29
C TYR A 133 -4.45 -25.25 8.32
N ARG A 134 -4.98 -24.84 7.17
CA ARG A 134 -5.44 -25.79 6.13
C ARG A 134 -4.29 -26.65 5.60
N ALA A 135 -3.10 -26.08 5.44
CA ALA A 135 -1.93 -26.81 4.97
C ALA A 135 -1.52 -27.95 5.91
N MET A 136 -1.66 -27.75 7.22
CA MET A 136 -1.30 -28.73 8.25
C MET A 136 -2.37 -29.80 8.45
N ASN A 137 -3.65 -29.41 8.47
CA ASN A 137 -4.72 -30.31 8.95
C ASN A 137 -5.49 -31.03 7.83
N ASN A 138 -5.63 -30.45 6.64
CA ASN A 138 -6.60 -30.92 5.64
C ASN A 138 -5.96 -31.50 4.37
N LEU A 139 -4.62 -31.52 4.25
CA LEU A 139 -3.96 -31.95 3.03
C LEU A 139 -3.43 -33.36 3.10
N ASN A 140 -4.29 -34.30 2.71
CA ASN A 140 -3.87 -35.63 2.26
C ASN A 140 -2.75 -35.48 1.22
N ARG A 141 -1.70 -36.30 1.34
CA ARG A 141 -0.47 -36.23 0.52
C ARG A 141 -0.74 -36.24 -1.00
N PHE A 142 -1.88 -36.78 -1.43
CA PHE A 142 -2.18 -37.07 -2.84
C PHE A 142 -2.85 -35.92 -3.62
N GLN A 143 -3.35 -34.86 -2.98
CA GLN A 143 -3.98 -33.74 -3.68
C GLN A 143 -2.96 -32.65 -4.05
N LEU A 144 -2.18 -32.92 -5.10
CA LEU A 144 -1.09 -32.04 -5.59
C LEU A 144 -1.58 -30.64 -5.99
N GLU A 145 -2.72 -30.54 -6.68
CA GLU A 145 -3.27 -29.26 -7.13
C GLU A 145 -3.63 -28.33 -5.96
N GLU A 146 -4.24 -28.89 -4.92
CA GLU A 146 -4.65 -28.11 -3.75
C GLU A 146 -3.45 -27.64 -2.92
N ARG A 147 -2.44 -28.49 -2.74
CA ARG A 147 -1.16 -28.12 -2.11
C ARG A 147 -0.47 -27.00 -2.88
N PHE A 148 -0.41 -27.12 -4.21
CA PHE A 148 0.20 -26.11 -5.06
C PHE A 148 -0.49 -24.76 -4.90
N ARG A 149 -1.82 -24.75 -4.93
CA ARG A 149 -2.60 -23.51 -4.74
C ARG A 149 -2.39 -22.89 -3.36
N ILE A 150 -2.40 -23.69 -2.29
CA ILE A 150 -2.19 -23.17 -0.93
C ILE A 150 -0.78 -22.58 -0.79
N TYR A 151 0.22 -23.24 -1.36
CA TYR A 151 1.59 -22.71 -1.39
C TYR A 151 1.68 -21.38 -2.15
N GLU A 152 1.07 -21.30 -3.34
CA GLU A 152 1.02 -20.07 -4.13
C GLU A 152 0.28 -18.94 -3.39
N ASN A 153 -0.88 -19.23 -2.80
CA ASN A 153 -1.64 -18.27 -2.00
C ASN A 153 -0.85 -17.81 -0.78
N LEU A 154 -0.15 -18.70 -0.08
CA LEU A 154 0.66 -18.34 1.08
C LEU A 154 1.83 -17.44 0.70
N LYS A 155 2.56 -17.78 -0.36
CA LYS A 155 3.71 -16.99 -0.83
C LYS A 155 3.29 -15.60 -1.31
N THR A 156 2.23 -15.52 -2.12
CA THR A 156 1.70 -14.25 -2.63
C THR A 156 1.09 -13.39 -1.52
N THR A 157 0.30 -13.97 -0.62
CA THR A 157 -0.30 -13.24 0.50
C THR A 157 0.76 -12.77 1.49
N SER A 158 1.81 -13.56 1.73
CA SER A 158 2.93 -13.14 2.58
C SER A 158 3.65 -11.91 2.01
N ALA A 159 3.82 -11.82 0.70
CA ALA A 159 4.45 -10.66 0.08
C ALA A 159 3.54 -9.43 0.11
N ILE A 160 2.24 -9.61 -0.14
CA ILE A 160 1.25 -8.54 -0.01
C ILE A 160 1.21 -8.04 1.44
N LEU A 161 1.27 -8.94 2.43
CA LEU A 161 1.34 -8.55 3.84
C LEU A 161 2.58 -7.70 4.14
N MET A 162 3.76 -8.08 3.64
CA MET A 162 4.98 -7.27 3.81
C MET A 162 4.83 -5.87 3.20
N LEU A 163 4.23 -5.77 2.01
CA LEU A 163 3.92 -4.48 1.39
C LEU A 163 2.92 -3.68 2.23
N CYS A 164 1.88 -4.32 2.75
CA CYS A 164 0.91 -3.69 3.64
C CYS A 164 1.58 -3.16 4.90
N ILE A 165 2.43 -3.94 5.56
CA ILE A 165 3.16 -3.52 6.78
C ILE A 165 3.99 -2.26 6.47
N PHE A 166 4.74 -2.27 5.37
CA PHE A 166 5.55 -1.12 4.98
C PHE A 166 4.70 0.14 4.78
N ILE A 167 3.62 0.05 4.00
CA ILE A 167 2.74 1.19 3.73
C ILE A 167 2.04 1.66 5.03
N SER A 168 1.56 0.74 5.88
CA SER A 168 0.92 1.11 7.15
C SER A 168 1.89 1.86 8.06
N LEU A 169 3.14 1.39 8.18
CA LEU A 169 4.18 2.07 8.95
C LEU A 169 4.44 3.49 8.41
N CYS A 170 4.53 3.63 7.10
CA CYS A 170 4.66 4.92 6.43
C CYS A 170 3.49 5.87 6.73
N ILE A 171 2.24 5.39 6.66
CA ILE A 171 1.05 6.19 6.95
C ILE A 171 1.01 6.61 8.42
N ILE A 172 1.31 5.68 9.34
CA ILE A 172 1.36 5.95 10.79
C ILE A 172 2.43 7.01 11.08
N LEU A 173 3.63 6.85 10.52
CA LEU A 173 4.72 7.79 10.71
C LEU A 173 4.36 9.19 10.17
N TYR A 174 3.78 9.25 8.96
CA TYR A 174 3.35 10.51 8.35
C TYR A 174 2.27 11.20 9.19
N ASN A 175 1.26 10.46 9.66
CA ASN A 175 0.19 10.99 10.51
C ASN A 175 0.75 11.50 11.86
N ALA A 176 1.66 10.74 12.49
CA ALA A 176 2.33 11.15 13.72
C ALA A 176 3.13 12.45 13.51
N ILE A 177 3.93 12.54 12.45
CA ILE A 177 4.78 13.70 12.18
C ILE A 177 3.94 14.95 11.89
N ILE A 178 2.89 14.86 11.07
CA ILE A 178 1.99 16.00 10.82
C ILE A 178 1.35 16.54 12.11
N ARG A 179 1.07 15.67 13.09
CA ARG A 179 0.44 16.07 14.36
C ARG A 179 1.42 16.61 15.38
N VAL A 180 2.61 16.04 15.42
CA VAL A 180 3.60 16.29 16.46
C VAL A 180 4.52 17.44 16.07
N LEU A 181 4.93 17.54 14.80
CA LEU A 181 5.86 18.55 14.31
C LEU A 181 5.40 19.99 14.61
N PRO A 182 4.11 20.38 14.44
CA PRO A 182 3.67 21.73 14.78
C PRO A 182 3.62 22.01 16.30
N LYS A 183 3.58 20.97 17.13
CA LYS A 183 3.49 21.09 18.60
C LYS A 183 4.87 21.10 19.26
N LEU A 184 5.84 20.45 18.61
CA LEU A 184 7.23 20.45 19.00
C LEU A 184 7.81 21.81 18.63
N ASN A 185 7.81 22.76 19.59
CA ASN A 185 8.45 24.08 19.50
C ASN A 185 9.99 23.95 19.44
N LEU A 186 10.52 23.22 18.45
CA LEU A 186 11.93 22.90 18.29
C LEU A 186 12.75 24.07 17.72
N GLY A 187 12.16 25.26 17.58
CA GLY A 187 12.80 26.41 16.93
C GLY A 187 13.14 26.15 15.45
N LEU A 188 12.50 25.16 14.82
CA LEU A 188 12.73 24.83 13.41
C LEU A 188 12.14 25.90 12.52
N THR A 189 12.92 26.35 11.54
CA THR A 189 12.44 27.27 10.51
C THR A 189 11.42 26.58 9.60
N SER A 190 10.50 27.34 9.00
CA SER A 190 9.46 26.82 8.11
C SER A 190 10.03 25.95 6.96
N SER A 191 11.23 26.31 6.46
CA SER A 191 11.94 25.54 5.44
C SER A 191 12.39 24.15 5.94
N GLN A 192 12.88 24.05 7.18
CA GLN A 192 13.28 22.77 7.76
C GLN A 192 12.08 21.86 7.99
N GLN A 193 10.96 22.42 8.48
CA GLN A 193 9.72 21.66 8.65
C GLN A 193 9.21 21.12 7.31
N PHE A 194 9.26 21.93 6.25
CA PHE A 194 8.93 21.50 4.88
C PHE A 194 9.82 20.35 4.39
N LEU A 195 11.13 20.44 4.61
CA LEU A 195 12.06 19.40 4.19
C LEU A 195 11.81 18.08 4.93
N ILE A 196 11.53 18.14 6.23
CA ILE A 196 11.15 16.96 7.03
C ILE A 196 9.86 16.34 6.50
N LEU A 197 8.83 17.16 6.26
CA LEU A 197 7.54 16.67 5.74
C LEU A 197 7.69 16.02 4.35
N ASN A 198 8.46 16.62 3.45
CA ASN A 198 8.74 16.01 2.13
C ASN A 198 9.50 14.69 2.24
N LEU A 199 10.48 14.61 3.14
CA LEU A 199 11.26 13.39 3.34
C LEU A 199 10.37 12.26 3.87
N VAL A 200 9.46 12.60 4.78
CA VAL A 200 8.52 11.66 5.41
C VAL A 200 7.35 11.32 4.50
N TYR A 201 7.06 12.16 3.50
CA TYR A 201 5.96 11.97 2.57
C TYR A 201 6.14 10.67 1.77
N ALA A 202 5.54 9.61 2.29
CA ALA A 202 5.71 8.23 1.84
C ALA A 202 5.11 7.86 0.48
N PRO A 203 4.00 8.48 0.00
CA PRO A 203 3.33 8.05 -1.22
C PRO A 203 4.20 7.91 -2.48
N PRO A 204 5.08 8.87 -2.86
CA PRO A 204 5.93 8.71 -4.02
C PRO A 204 6.86 7.50 -3.89
N TYR A 205 7.44 7.28 -2.70
CA TYR A 205 8.29 6.12 -2.45
C TYR A 205 7.51 4.82 -2.59
N ALA A 206 6.30 4.75 -2.05
CA ALA A 206 5.45 3.56 -2.17
C ALA A 206 5.10 3.27 -3.64
N CYS A 207 4.76 4.28 -4.44
CA CYS A 207 4.43 4.13 -5.86
C CYS A 207 5.61 3.61 -6.69
N PHE A 208 6.85 3.99 -6.38
CA PHE A 208 8.05 3.47 -7.06
C PHE A 208 8.49 2.10 -6.56
N TYR A 209 8.50 1.88 -5.23
CA TYR A 209 9.02 0.65 -4.66
C TYR A 209 8.06 -0.53 -4.78
N ALA A 210 6.74 -0.31 -4.74
CA ALA A 210 5.74 -1.38 -4.84
C ALA A 210 5.85 -2.21 -6.13
N PRO A 211 5.88 -1.64 -7.35
CA PRO A 211 6.01 -2.42 -8.58
C PRO A 211 7.35 -3.13 -8.67
N VAL A 212 8.45 -2.49 -8.26
CA VAL A 212 9.80 -3.10 -8.25
C VAL A 212 9.83 -4.30 -7.29
N PHE A 213 9.23 -4.16 -6.11
CA PHE A 213 9.12 -5.23 -5.13
C PHE A 213 8.31 -6.41 -5.65
N LEU A 214 7.15 -6.14 -6.27
CA LEU A 214 6.31 -7.18 -6.89
C LEU A 214 7.04 -7.91 -8.02
N VAL A 215 7.74 -7.20 -8.90
CA VAL A 215 8.51 -7.81 -9.99
C VAL A 215 9.64 -8.69 -9.44
N ARG A 216 10.37 -8.24 -8.42
CA ARG A 216 11.41 -9.05 -7.77
C ARG A 216 10.83 -10.30 -7.13
N LEU A 217 9.70 -10.18 -6.43
CA LEU A 217 9.00 -11.32 -5.83
C LEU A 217 8.58 -12.35 -6.88
N MET A 218 8.00 -11.91 -7.99
CA MET A 218 7.61 -12.78 -9.10
C MET A 218 8.83 -13.49 -9.71
N ARG A 219 9.94 -12.77 -9.92
CA ARG A 219 11.19 -13.35 -10.43
C ARG A 219 11.78 -14.39 -9.47
N ASN A 220 11.86 -14.07 -8.18
CA ASN A 220 12.38 -15.00 -7.17
C ASN A 220 11.51 -16.27 -7.09
N THR A 221 10.18 -16.11 -7.15
CA THR A 221 9.25 -17.25 -7.18
C THR A 221 9.43 -18.12 -8.42
N LYS A 222 9.64 -17.51 -9.59
CA LYS A 222 9.94 -18.24 -10.82
C LYS A 222 11.29 -18.98 -10.72
N SER A 223 12.32 -18.35 -10.16
CA SER A 223 13.64 -18.96 -9.99
C SER A 223 13.59 -20.16 -9.06
N GLU A 224 13.03 -20.00 -7.85
CA GLU A 224 12.88 -21.09 -6.89
C GLU A 224 12.10 -22.28 -7.48
N ARG A 225 11.07 -22.00 -8.28
CA ARG A 225 10.32 -23.05 -8.99
C ARG A 225 11.20 -23.77 -10.00
N SER A 226 11.96 -23.03 -10.81
CA SER A 226 12.86 -23.61 -11.81
C SER A 226 13.94 -24.47 -11.16
N ASP A 227 14.50 -24.01 -10.04
CA ASP A 227 15.52 -24.76 -9.29
C ASP A 227 14.95 -26.02 -8.64
N SER A 228 13.74 -25.95 -8.08
CA SER A 228 13.04 -27.11 -7.51
C SER A 228 12.78 -28.18 -8.58
N ILE A 229 12.25 -27.79 -9.74
CA ILE A 229 12.02 -28.72 -10.87
C ILE A 229 13.35 -29.32 -11.33
N ARG A 230 14.39 -28.50 -11.56
CA ARG A 230 15.71 -28.98 -11.98
C ARG A 230 16.30 -29.98 -10.99
N THR A 231 16.09 -29.75 -9.68
CA THR A 231 16.56 -30.65 -8.63
C THR A 231 15.82 -31.98 -8.63
N MET A 232 14.50 -31.98 -8.90
CA MET A 232 13.71 -33.20 -9.06
C MET A 232 14.07 -33.95 -10.34
N THR A 233 14.28 -33.26 -11.47
CA THR A 233 14.62 -33.87 -12.76
C THR A 233 16.05 -34.42 -12.80
N LYS A 234 17.02 -33.76 -12.15
CA LYS A 234 18.42 -34.24 -12.09
C LYS A 234 18.61 -35.41 -11.12
N LYS A 235 17.70 -35.61 -10.15
CA LYS A 235 17.68 -36.82 -9.34
C LYS A 235 17.17 -37.99 -10.19
N ILE A 236 18.06 -38.60 -10.96
CA ILE A 236 17.87 -39.97 -11.44
C ILE A 236 18.00 -40.83 -10.19
N ASP A 237 16.88 -41.07 -9.50
CA ASP A 237 16.85 -42.02 -8.42
C ASP A 237 17.16 -43.40 -9.01
N THR A 238 18.23 -44.06 -8.54
CA THR A 238 18.42 -45.50 -8.73
C THR A 238 17.11 -46.21 -8.42
N HIS A 239 16.71 -47.19 -9.22
CA HIS A 239 15.39 -47.82 -9.15
C HIS A 239 14.97 -48.22 -7.71
N ASP A 240 15.92 -48.67 -6.90
CA ASP A 240 15.72 -49.02 -5.48
C ASP A 240 15.40 -47.83 -4.57
N ALA A 241 16.00 -46.66 -4.83
CA ALA A 241 15.72 -45.44 -4.09
C ALA A 241 14.31 -44.93 -4.43
N TYR A 242 13.86 -45.11 -5.68
CA TYR A 242 12.49 -44.79 -6.10
C TYR A 242 11.47 -45.72 -5.43
N VAL A 243 11.71 -47.04 -5.45
CA VAL A 243 10.81 -48.04 -4.83
C VAL A 243 10.75 -47.86 -3.31
N ARG A 244 11.87 -47.58 -2.62
CA ARG A 244 11.87 -47.26 -1.19
C ARG A 244 11.05 -46.01 -0.87
N ARG A 245 11.15 -44.96 -1.71
CA ARG A 245 10.38 -43.73 -1.53
C ARG A 245 8.88 -43.98 -1.74
N MET A 246 8.51 -44.79 -2.74
CA MET A 246 7.11 -45.20 -2.94
C MET A 246 6.57 -45.99 -1.75
N LYS A 247 7.33 -46.95 -1.21
CA LYS A 247 6.93 -47.70 0.00
C LYS A 247 6.78 -46.79 1.23
N GLN A 248 7.66 -45.80 1.42
CA GLN A 248 7.55 -44.80 2.48
C GLN A 248 6.40 -43.80 2.29
N MET A 249 5.85 -43.66 1.09
CA MET A 249 4.68 -42.85 0.83
C MET A 249 3.37 -43.62 1.06
N TRP A 250 3.41 -44.95 1.01
CA TRP A 250 2.26 -45.84 1.13
C TRP A 250 2.00 -46.34 2.56
N ASN A 251 3.06 -46.42 3.37
CA ASN A 251 2.97 -46.59 4.83
C ASN A 251 2.77 -45.24 5.53
#